data_AF-A0A953FZ42-F1
#
_entry.id   AF-A0A953FZ42-F1
#
_cell.length_a   1.000
_cell.length_b   1.000
_cell.length_c   1.000
_cell.angle_alpha   90.00
_cell.angle_beta   90.00
_cell.angle_gamma   90.00
#
_symmetry.space_group_name_H-M   'P 1'
#
loop_
_entity.id
_entity.type
_entity.pdbx_description
1 polymer ?
#
loop_
_entity_poly.entity_id
_entity_poly.type
_entity_poly.pdbx_seq_one_letter_code
_entity_poly.pdbx_strand_id
1 'polypeptide(L)'
;MVLSIRQQSPYSRDLLLVELERALTQLLHSQDGEPALSAASSYYIFPAGKRIRPLLALLTCADLGGDVQQLMAPAASLELLHAASLIHDDLPSLDNDDFRRGRETCHKKFGEALAVLAGDNLIALASRNIARCEIDPEIRLQLLSASNSAFMQLCAGQVLDLDHKPAEQARVHRLKTGALFGAACEFAALVSRLEAAAVSACRELGQELGILFQIVDDAVDRYGNDQDRGRPGSSDTRNQRLSFFSGQVDGSAALKHSATHVERKIAAVESAVRGCYLRGVRDIRAEILAHAESMKLPL
;
A
#
# COMPACT_ATOMS: atom_id res chain seq x y z
N MET A 1 36.34 -12.19 -16.37
CA MET A 1 36.22 -11.33 -15.18
C MET A 1 35.44 -10.08 -15.58
N VAL A 2 34.11 -10.19 -15.71
CA VAL A 2 33.25 -9.03 -15.97
C VAL A 2 32.73 -8.60 -14.62
N LEU A 3 33.35 -7.56 -14.06
CA LEU A 3 32.84 -6.85 -12.89
C LEU A 3 31.48 -6.28 -13.28
N SER A 4 30.41 -6.91 -12.80
CA SER A 4 29.06 -6.35 -12.82
C SER A 4 29.09 -5.08 -11.99
N ILE A 5 29.24 -3.93 -12.66
CA ILE A 5 28.93 -2.63 -12.09
C ILE A 5 27.42 -2.69 -11.87
N ARG A 6 27.00 -3.08 -10.66
CA ARG A 6 25.64 -2.85 -10.15
C ARG A 6 25.42 -1.34 -10.25
N GLN A 7 24.84 -0.87 -11.34
CA GLN A 7 24.54 0.54 -11.53
C GLN A 7 23.70 0.96 -10.32
N GLN A 8 24.21 1.92 -9.54
CA GLN A 8 23.40 2.55 -8.51
C GLN A 8 22.24 3.25 -9.23
N SER A 9 21.00 2.89 -8.86
CA SER A 9 19.81 3.56 -9.37
C SER A 9 19.97 5.08 -9.17
N PRO A 10 19.70 5.91 -10.18
CA PRO A 10 19.75 7.37 -10.04
C PRO A 10 18.63 7.88 -9.11
N TYR A 11 17.65 7.04 -8.77
CA TYR A 11 16.53 7.38 -7.92
C TYR A 11 16.83 7.07 -6.46
N SER A 12 16.98 8.11 -5.64
CA SER A 12 16.93 7.99 -4.19
C SER A 12 15.47 7.99 -3.71
N ARG A 13 15.22 7.37 -2.55
CA ARG A 13 13.91 7.38 -1.90
C ARG A 13 13.38 8.81 -1.69
N ASP A 14 14.23 9.72 -1.20
CA ASP A 14 13.83 11.08 -0.88
C ASP A 14 13.44 11.87 -2.14
N LEU A 15 14.17 11.67 -3.24
CA LEU A 15 13.81 12.27 -4.53
C LEU A 15 12.44 11.77 -5.00
N LEU A 16 12.22 10.45 -4.95
CA LEU A 16 10.95 9.84 -5.36
C LEU A 16 9.78 10.31 -4.49
N LEU A 17 9.98 10.50 -3.18
CA LEU A 17 8.98 11.08 -2.30
C LEU A 17 8.61 12.51 -2.72
N VAL A 18 9.60 13.36 -3.00
CA VAL A 18 9.35 14.73 -3.43
C VAL A 18 8.58 14.78 -4.76
N GLU A 19 8.96 13.93 -5.72
CA GLU A 19 8.26 13.84 -7.00
C GLU A 19 6.84 13.31 -6.85
N LEU A 20 6.63 12.29 -6.01
CA LEU A 20 5.32 11.73 -5.71
C LEU A 20 4.40 12.76 -5.04
N GLU A 21 4.88 13.49 -4.03
CA GLU A 21 4.08 14.52 -3.37
C GLU A 21 3.70 15.64 -4.35
N ARG A 22 4.62 16.01 -5.26
CA ARG A 22 4.30 16.93 -6.35
C ARG A 22 3.22 16.38 -7.28
N ALA A 23 3.32 15.12 -7.69
CA ALA A 23 2.35 14.48 -8.56
C ALA A 23 0.95 14.40 -7.90
N LEU A 24 0.88 14.01 -6.62
CA LEU A 24 -0.37 13.99 -5.85
C LEU A 24 -0.97 15.40 -5.72
N THR A 25 -0.13 16.40 -5.43
CA THR A 25 -0.55 17.81 -5.35
C THR A 25 -1.16 18.26 -6.67
N GLN A 26 -0.47 18.05 -7.79
CA GLN A 26 -0.96 18.43 -9.12
C GLN A 26 -2.28 17.75 -9.44
N LEU A 27 -2.40 16.45 -9.16
CA LEU A 27 -3.58 15.64 -9.48
C LEU A 27 -4.84 16.08 -8.71
N LEU A 28 -4.68 16.57 -7.48
CA LEU A 28 -5.79 17.09 -6.67
C LEU A 28 -6.12 18.55 -7.00
N HIS A 29 -5.15 19.36 -7.42
CA HIS A 29 -5.39 20.76 -7.82
C HIS A 29 -5.93 20.89 -9.24
N SER A 30 -5.63 19.96 -10.15
CA SER A 30 -6.12 19.97 -11.53
C SER A 30 -7.58 19.50 -11.68
N GLN A 31 -8.34 19.46 -10.58
CA GLN A 31 -9.73 19.06 -10.56
C GLN A 31 -10.59 20.29 -10.85
N ASP A 32 -11.16 20.40 -12.06
CA ASP A 32 -12.25 21.35 -12.36
C ASP A 32 -13.59 20.92 -11.69
N GLY A 33 -13.51 20.32 -10.50
CA GLY A 33 -14.61 19.65 -9.81
C GLY A 33 -15.20 20.47 -8.65
N GLU A 34 -16.20 19.88 -8.00
CA GLU A 34 -16.86 20.46 -6.82
C GLU A 34 -15.84 20.76 -5.69
N PRO A 35 -15.68 22.03 -5.27
CA PRO A 35 -14.69 22.42 -4.26
C PRO A 35 -14.76 21.64 -2.96
N ALA A 36 -15.97 21.25 -2.52
CA ALA A 36 -16.14 20.44 -1.32
C ALA A 36 -15.46 19.06 -1.42
N LEU A 37 -15.53 18.41 -2.60
CA LEU A 37 -14.85 17.13 -2.84
C LEU A 37 -13.33 17.31 -2.84
N SER A 38 -12.83 18.34 -3.52
CA SER A 38 -11.39 18.62 -3.53
C SER A 38 -10.84 18.88 -2.12
N ALA A 39 -11.59 19.62 -1.30
CA ALA A 39 -11.23 19.88 0.09
C ALA A 39 -11.21 18.59 0.94
N ALA A 40 -12.22 17.71 0.80
CA ALA A 40 -12.28 16.45 1.53
C ALA A 40 -11.16 15.49 1.12
N SER A 41 -10.93 15.29 -0.18
CA SER A 41 -9.84 14.47 -0.72
C SER A 41 -8.47 15.00 -0.28
N SER A 42 -8.24 16.31 -0.39
CA SER A 42 -6.98 16.95 0.01
C SER A 42 -6.75 16.87 1.52
N TYR A 43 -7.79 17.04 2.34
CA TYR A 43 -7.70 16.92 3.79
C TYR A 43 -7.19 15.54 4.20
N TYR A 44 -7.66 14.49 3.51
CA TYR A 44 -7.27 13.11 3.81
C TYR A 44 -5.87 12.76 3.29
N ILE A 45 -5.54 13.21 2.07
CA ILE A 45 -4.25 12.91 1.43
C ILE A 45 -3.11 13.73 2.04
N PHE A 46 -3.37 14.97 2.47
CA PHE A 46 -2.38 15.91 3.00
C PHE A 46 -2.57 16.14 4.51
N PRO A 47 -2.24 15.11 5.27
CA PRO A 47 -0.99 15.03 6.01
C PRO A 47 -0.11 13.93 5.40
N ALA A 48 1.20 14.19 5.23
CA ALA A 48 2.11 13.22 4.62
C ALA A 48 2.07 11.87 5.38
N GLY A 49 1.59 10.82 4.70
CA GLY A 49 1.70 9.45 5.19
C GLY A 49 3.07 8.84 4.86
N LYS A 50 3.32 7.59 5.24
CA LYS A 50 4.58 6.89 4.89
C LYS A 50 4.76 6.63 3.39
N ARG A 51 3.68 6.79 2.58
CA ARG A 51 3.64 6.56 1.12
C ARG A 51 4.27 5.24 0.68
N ILE A 52 4.14 4.18 1.49
CA ILE A 52 4.84 2.90 1.27
C ILE A 52 4.45 2.26 -0.06
N ARG A 53 3.16 2.26 -0.42
CA ARG A 53 2.64 1.62 -1.64
C ARG A 53 3.19 2.27 -2.93
N PRO A 54 3.05 3.59 -3.15
CA PRO A 54 3.63 4.23 -4.32
C PRO A 54 5.16 4.15 -4.32
N LEU A 55 5.83 4.30 -3.17
CA LEU A 55 7.29 4.14 -3.11
C LEU A 55 7.75 2.73 -3.48
N LEU A 56 7.03 1.70 -3.02
CA LEU A 56 7.31 0.32 -3.39
C LEU A 56 7.26 0.13 -4.90
N ALA A 57 6.24 0.68 -5.57
CA ALA A 57 6.12 0.62 -7.03
C ALA A 57 7.32 1.31 -7.71
N LEU A 58 7.62 2.56 -7.32
CA LEU A 58 8.67 3.37 -7.96
C LEU A 58 10.07 2.78 -7.75
N LEU A 59 10.39 2.37 -6.53
CA LEU A 59 11.68 1.77 -6.20
C LEU A 59 11.85 0.41 -6.88
N THR A 60 10.81 -0.42 -6.90
CA THR A 60 10.84 -1.72 -7.60
C THR A 60 11.02 -1.52 -9.11
N CYS A 61 10.36 -0.52 -9.70
CA CYS A 61 10.52 -0.20 -11.12
C CYS A 61 11.96 0.20 -11.45
N ALA A 62 12.57 1.04 -10.60
CA ALA A 62 13.97 1.42 -10.75
C ALA A 62 14.92 0.20 -10.67
N ASP A 63 14.70 -0.70 -9.71
CA ASP A 63 15.51 -1.91 -9.52
C ASP A 63 15.35 -2.92 -10.68
N LEU A 64 14.19 -2.94 -11.33
CA LEU A 64 13.89 -3.78 -12.49
C LEU A 64 14.34 -3.14 -13.83
N GLY A 65 14.84 -1.90 -13.81
CA GLY A 65 15.30 -1.18 -14.99
C GLY A 65 14.17 -0.54 -15.82
N GLY A 66 12.99 -0.35 -15.24
CA GLY A 66 11.87 0.33 -15.88
C GLY A 66 11.97 1.86 -15.83
N ASP A 67 11.12 2.52 -16.62
CA ASP A 67 10.99 3.97 -16.62
C ASP A 67 10.10 4.45 -15.45
N VAL A 68 10.74 4.95 -14.40
CA VAL A 68 10.07 5.44 -13.19
C VAL A 68 9.16 6.64 -13.50
N GLN A 69 9.48 7.46 -14.49
CA GLN A 69 8.65 8.63 -14.84
C GLN A 69 7.33 8.19 -15.46
N GLN A 70 7.34 7.14 -16.32
CA GLN A 70 6.12 6.53 -16.83
C GLN A 70 5.26 5.91 -15.73
N LEU A 71 5.89 5.44 -14.64
CA LEU A 71 5.19 4.84 -13.51
C LEU A 71 4.67 5.87 -12.49
N MET A 72 5.13 7.12 -12.51
CA MET A 72 4.81 8.12 -11.48
C MET A 72 3.30 8.33 -11.32
N ALA A 73 2.57 8.52 -12.42
CA ALA A 73 1.11 8.69 -12.36
C ALA A 73 0.39 7.42 -11.86
N PRO A 74 0.63 6.21 -12.42
CA PRO A 74 0.04 5.00 -11.87
C PRO A 74 0.40 4.73 -10.40
N ALA A 75 1.63 5.03 -9.96
CA ALA A 75 2.03 4.90 -8.56
C ALA A 75 1.21 5.85 -7.67
N ALA A 76 1.06 7.13 -8.05
CA ALA A 76 0.21 8.07 -7.32
C ALA A 76 -1.24 7.58 -7.19
N SER A 77 -1.78 6.92 -8.23
CA SER A 77 -3.12 6.31 -8.17
C SER A 77 -3.27 5.25 -7.09
N LEU A 78 -2.22 4.50 -6.74
CA LEU A 78 -2.28 3.54 -5.63
C LEU A 78 -2.51 4.23 -4.28
N GLU A 79 -1.95 5.43 -4.09
CA GLU A 79 -2.17 6.22 -2.87
C GLU A 79 -3.59 6.79 -2.84
N LEU A 80 -4.16 7.18 -3.98
CA LEU A 80 -5.56 7.60 -4.07
C LEU A 80 -6.51 6.46 -3.70
N LEU A 81 -6.27 5.25 -4.21
CA LEU A 81 -7.06 4.06 -3.87
C LEU A 81 -6.93 3.70 -2.40
N HIS A 82 -5.72 3.80 -1.83
CA HIS A 82 -5.52 3.59 -0.40
C HIS A 82 -6.24 4.65 0.45
N ALA A 83 -6.18 5.92 0.05
CA ALA A 83 -6.90 6.99 0.73
C ALA A 83 -8.42 6.78 0.66
N ALA A 84 -8.94 6.38 -0.51
CA ALA A 84 -10.35 6.07 -0.68
C ALA A 84 -10.80 4.94 0.25
N SER A 85 -10.04 3.84 0.33
CA SER A 85 -10.38 2.72 1.19
C SER A 85 -10.46 3.14 2.65
N LEU A 86 -9.50 3.94 3.13
CA LEU A 86 -9.50 4.36 4.51
C LEU A 86 -10.60 5.38 4.84
N ILE A 87 -10.94 6.30 3.92
CA ILE A 87 -12.08 7.22 4.09
C ILE A 87 -13.37 6.43 4.28
N HIS A 88 -13.57 5.38 3.48
CA HIS A 88 -14.75 4.53 3.59
C HIS A 88 -14.70 3.67 4.84
N ASP A 89 -13.57 3.01 5.15
CA ASP A 89 -13.40 2.21 6.37
C ASP A 89 -13.76 3.00 7.63
N ASP A 90 -13.44 4.30 7.69
CA ASP A 90 -13.72 5.18 8.83
C ASP A 90 -15.22 5.47 9.04
N LEU A 91 -16.11 5.18 8.08
CA LEU A 91 -17.53 5.51 8.17
C LEU A 91 -18.24 4.79 9.35
N PRO A 92 -19.34 5.37 9.88
CA PRO A 92 -20.11 4.76 10.97
C PRO A 92 -20.65 3.36 10.66
N SER A 93 -20.88 3.04 9.38
CA SER A 93 -21.33 1.73 8.93
C SER A 93 -20.23 0.67 8.86
N LEU A 94 -18.96 1.05 9.04
CA LEU A 94 -17.80 0.18 9.02
C LEU A 94 -17.07 0.29 10.37
N ASP A 95 -15.88 0.91 10.43
CA ASP A 95 -15.08 0.94 11.66
C ASP A 95 -15.59 1.99 12.66
N ASN A 96 -16.36 2.98 12.18
CA ASN A 96 -16.89 4.07 13.00
C ASN A 96 -15.80 4.81 13.80
N ASP A 97 -14.64 5.03 13.17
CA ASP A 97 -13.49 5.68 13.78
C ASP A 97 -13.68 7.22 13.80
N ASP A 98 -13.64 7.82 14.99
CA ASP A 98 -13.71 9.29 15.13
C ASP A 98 -12.39 9.98 14.72
N PHE A 99 -11.26 9.30 14.90
CA PHE A 99 -9.92 9.84 14.66
C PHE A 99 -9.03 8.86 13.90
N ARG A 100 -8.19 9.42 13.01
CA ARG A 100 -7.13 8.70 12.32
C ARG A 100 -5.91 9.60 12.17
N ARG A 101 -4.73 9.06 12.49
CA ARG A 101 -3.43 9.78 12.43
C ARG A 101 -3.49 11.15 13.14
N GLY A 102 -4.08 11.17 14.33
CA GLY A 102 -4.19 12.36 15.19
C GLY A 102 -5.17 13.43 14.70
N ARG A 103 -6.02 13.13 13.71
CA ARG A 103 -6.99 14.07 13.14
C ARG A 103 -8.38 13.45 13.07
N GLU A 104 -9.41 14.28 13.04
CA GLU A 104 -10.79 13.83 12.77
C GLU A 104 -10.85 13.10 11.43
N THR A 105 -11.56 11.98 11.37
CA THR A 105 -11.82 11.27 10.11
C THR A 105 -12.70 12.11 9.19
N CYS A 106 -12.75 11.73 7.91
CA CYS A 106 -13.44 12.53 6.89
C CYS A 106 -14.93 12.75 7.22
N HIS A 107 -15.61 11.71 7.74
CA HIS A 107 -17.03 11.79 8.07
C HIS A 107 -17.30 12.66 9.30
N LYS A 108 -16.38 12.69 10.27
CA LYS A 108 -16.48 13.58 11.44
C LYS A 108 -16.33 15.04 11.06
N LYS A 109 -15.39 15.33 10.17
CA LYS A 109 -15.11 16.71 9.76
C LYS A 109 -16.11 17.26 8.75
N PHE A 110 -16.50 16.46 7.77
CA PHE A 110 -17.27 16.93 6.61
C PHE A 110 -18.66 16.30 6.48
N GLY A 111 -19.03 15.39 7.38
CA GLY A 111 -20.26 14.61 7.28
C GLY A 111 -20.13 13.36 6.44
N GLU A 112 -20.99 12.38 6.71
CA GLU A 112 -20.99 11.06 6.06
C GLU A 112 -21.19 11.15 4.55
N ALA A 113 -22.14 11.96 4.09
CA ALA A 113 -22.45 12.10 2.67
C ALA A 113 -21.23 12.56 1.87
N LEU A 114 -20.48 13.55 2.38
CA LEU A 114 -19.28 14.01 1.69
C LEU A 114 -18.14 13.00 1.80
N ALA A 115 -18.00 12.28 2.91
CA ALA A 115 -17.00 11.23 3.05
C ALA A 115 -17.20 10.09 2.06
N VAL A 116 -18.45 9.62 1.87
CA VAL A 116 -18.79 8.62 0.84
C VAL A 116 -18.35 9.10 -0.54
N LEU A 117 -18.80 10.30 -0.94
CA LEU A 117 -18.50 10.86 -2.26
C LEU A 117 -17.02 11.17 -2.45
N ALA A 118 -16.30 11.54 -1.39
CA ALA A 118 -14.86 11.78 -1.46
C ALA A 118 -14.08 10.49 -1.75
N GLY A 119 -14.45 9.36 -1.13
CA GLY A 119 -13.87 8.06 -1.47
C GLY A 119 -14.19 7.63 -2.90
N ASP A 120 -15.45 7.78 -3.34
CA ASP A 120 -15.87 7.47 -4.71
C ASP A 120 -15.11 8.29 -5.75
N ASN A 121 -14.94 9.59 -5.49
CA ASN A 121 -14.19 10.49 -6.35
C ASN A 121 -12.71 10.09 -6.45
N LEU A 122 -12.09 9.66 -5.36
CA LEU A 122 -10.70 9.20 -5.35
C LEU A 122 -10.52 7.90 -6.17
N ILE A 123 -11.47 6.97 -6.10
CA ILE A 123 -11.47 5.75 -6.93
C ILE A 123 -11.57 6.11 -8.41
N ALA A 124 -12.51 6.99 -8.77
CA ALA A 124 -12.69 7.45 -10.14
C ALA A 124 -11.44 8.21 -10.65
N LEU A 125 -10.85 9.05 -9.79
CA LEU A 125 -9.64 9.80 -10.10
C LEU A 125 -8.44 8.88 -10.33
N ALA A 126 -8.26 7.85 -9.50
CA ALA A 126 -7.18 6.88 -9.65
C ALA A 126 -7.21 6.22 -11.04
N SER A 127 -8.40 5.75 -11.45
CA SER A 127 -8.62 5.16 -12.78
C SER A 127 -8.42 6.18 -13.90
N ARG A 128 -8.96 7.40 -13.77
CA ARG A 128 -8.76 8.47 -14.77
C ARG A 128 -7.29 8.83 -14.95
N ASN A 129 -6.54 8.87 -13.85
CA ASN A 129 -5.12 9.21 -13.85
C ASN A 129 -4.28 8.15 -14.58
N ILE A 130 -4.55 6.85 -14.35
CA ILE A 130 -3.90 5.78 -15.11
C ILE A 130 -4.34 5.83 -16.58
N ALA A 131 -5.63 6.04 -16.87
CA ALA A 131 -6.14 6.10 -18.24
C ALA A 131 -5.53 7.25 -19.08
N ARG A 132 -5.04 8.31 -18.43
CA ARG A 132 -4.43 9.48 -19.08
C ARG A 132 -2.91 9.50 -19.05
N CYS A 133 -2.25 8.56 -18.37
CA CYS A 133 -0.80 8.54 -18.33
C CYS A 133 -0.19 8.28 -19.72
N GLU A 134 0.97 8.89 -19.97
CA GLU A 134 1.72 8.78 -21.21
C GLU A 134 2.60 7.53 -21.19
N ILE A 135 1.97 6.39 -21.43
CA ILE A 135 2.64 5.09 -21.55
C ILE A 135 2.02 4.29 -22.71
N ASP A 136 2.70 3.23 -23.12
CA ASP A 136 2.19 2.26 -24.09
C ASP A 136 0.74 1.85 -23.77
N PRO A 137 -0.19 1.91 -24.75
CA PRO A 137 -1.61 1.64 -24.51
C PRO A 137 -1.92 0.26 -23.92
N GLU A 138 -1.16 -0.78 -24.27
CA GLU A 138 -1.36 -2.13 -23.76
C GLU A 138 -0.94 -2.20 -22.28
N ILE A 139 0.23 -1.65 -21.95
CA ILE A 139 0.68 -1.54 -20.56
C ILE A 139 -0.33 -0.72 -19.74
N ARG A 140 -0.84 0.39 -20.29
CA ARG A 140 -1.84 1.23 -19.63
C ARG A 140 -3.12 0.45 -19.31
N LEU A 141 -3.61 -0.38 -20.24
CA LEU A 141 -4.79 -1.22 -20.02
C LEU A 141 -4.53 -2.26 -18.93
N GLN A 142 -3.33 -2.86 -18.91
CA GLN A 142 -2.93 -3.81 -17.87
C GLN A 142 -2.83 -3.14 -16.49
N LEU A 143 -2.28 -1.93 -16.40
CA LEU A 143 -2.25 -1.13 -15.15
C LEU A 143 -3.66 -0.78 -14.65
N LEU A 144 -4.58 -0.40 -15.55
CA LEU A 144 -5.99 -0.18 -15.20
C LEU A 144 -6.64 -1.46 -14.67
N SER A 145 -6.42 -2.58 -15.35
CA SER A 145 -6.99 -3.87 -14.94
C SER A 145 -6.44 -4.32 -13.57
N ALA A 146 -5.14 -4.19 -13.36
CA ALA A 146 -4.48 -4.54 -12.10
C ALA A 146 -4.93 -3.64 -10.93
N SER A 147 -5.05 -2.33 -11.11
CA SER A 147 -5.57 -1.43 -10.06
C SER A 147 -7.01 -1.74 -9.68
N ASN A 148 -7.90 -1.90 -10.66
CA ASN A 148 -9.30 -2.20 -10.40
C ASN A 148 -9.47 -3.59 -9.77
N SER A 149 -8.72 -4.59 -10.24
CA SER A 149 -8.70 -5.93 -9.64
C SER A 149 -8.22 -5.90 -8.20
N ALA A 150 -7.18 -5.13 -7.89
CA ALA A 150 -6.68 -5.00 -6.53
C ALA A 150 -7.67 -4.29 -5.61
N PHE A 151 -8.36 -3.26 -6.10
CA PHE A 151 -9.40 -2.58 -5.32
C PHE A 151 -10.63 -3.46 -5.09
N MET A 152 -11.05 -4.25 -6.10
CA MET A 152 -12.09 -5.27 -5.92
C MET A 152 -11.70 -6.33 -4.88
N GLN A 153 -10.46 -6.80 -4.90
CA GLN A 153 -9.93 -7.72 -3.89
C GLN A 153 -9.95 -7.07 -2.49
N LEU A 154 -9.56 -5.80 -2.39
CA LEU A 154 -9.64 -5.06 -1.13
C LEU A 154 -11.07 -5.02 -0.60
N CYS A 155 -12.06 -4.66 -1.43
CA CYS A 155 -13.47 -4.65 -1.03
C CYS A 155 -13.96 -6.05 -0.62
N ALA A 156 -13.56 -7.10 -1.33
CA ALA A 156 -13.88 -8.48 -0.94
C ALA A 156 -13.25 -8.85 0.41
N GLY A 157 -12.01 -8.42 0.65
CA GLY A 157 -11.34 -8.56 1.95
C GLY A 157 -12.07 -7.81 3.05
N GLN A 158 -12.58 -6.61 2.78
CA GLN A 158 -13.38 -5.82 3.72
C GLN A 158 -14.68 -6.54 4.10
N VAL A 159 -15.38 -7.14 3.13
CA VAL A 159 -16.59 -7.93 3.42
C VAL A 159 -16.28 -9.11 4.34
N LEU A 160 -15.17 -9.82 4.09
CA LEU A 160 -14.74 -10.93 4.96
C LEU A 160 -14.32 -10.46 6.36
N ASP A 161 -13.78 -9.25 6.47
CA ASP A 161 -13.37 -8.66 7.75
C ASP A 161 -14.57 -8.36 8.65
N LEU A 162 -15.72 -7.97 8.08
CA LEU A 162 -16.98 -7.71 8.80
C LEU A 162 -17.54 -8.96 9.50
N ASP A 163 -17.25 -10.15 8.97
CA ASP A 163 -17.72 -11.43 9.52
C ASP A 163 -16.91 -11.88 10.76
N HIS A 164 -15.74 -11.28 11.01
CA HIS A 164 -14.83 -11.58 12.13
C HIS A 164 -14.56 -13.08 12.34
N LYS A 165 -14.39 -13.85 11.26
CA LYS A 165 -14.13 -15.30 11.32
C LYS A 165 -12.61 -15.59 11.40
N PRO A 166 -12.11 -16.27 12.45
CA PRO A 166 -10.68 -16.61 12.58
C PRO A 166 -10.12 -17.40 11.40
N ALA A 167 -10.91 -18.32 10.85
CA ALA A 167 -10.50 -19.15 9.72
C ALA A 167 -10.23 -18.34 8.43
N GLU A 168 -10.84 -17.16 8.27
CA GLU A 168 -10.68 -16.32 7.08
C GLU A 168 -9.58 -15.26 7.27
N GLN A 169 -8.98 -15.13 8.45
CA GLN A 169 -8.07 -14.03 8.79
C GLN A 169 -6.87 -13.92 7.82
N ALA A 170 -6.23 -15.04 7.49
CA ALA A 170 -5.14 -15.06 6.50
C ALA A 170 -5.61 -14.57 5.12
N ARG A 171 -6.85 -14.89 4.73
CA ARG A 171 -7.45 -14.46 3.47
C ARG A 171 -7.83 -12.98 3.50
N VAL A 172 -8.34 -12.48 4.63
CA VAL A 172 -8.58 -11.06 4.88
C VAL A 172 -7.29 -10.27 4.68
N HIS A 173 -6.20 -10.65 5.34
CA HIS A 173 -4.92 -9.95 5.21
C HIS A 173 -4.38 -9.93 3.78
N ARG A 174 -4.50 -11.06 3.06
CA ARG A 174 -4.09 -11.15 1.66
C ARG A 174 -4.91 -10.24 0.75
N LEU A 175 -6.21 -10.17 0.95
CA LEU A 175 -7.14 -9.42 0.10
C LEU A 175 -7.19 -7.93 0.47
N LYS A 176 -7.44 -7.60 1.74
CA LYS A 176 -7.60 -6.23 2.23
C LYS A 176 -6.29 -5.43 2.18
N THR A 177 -5.19 -6.02 2.66
CA THR A 177 -3.89 -5.33 2.74
C THR A 177 -2.96 -5.72 1.59
N GLY A 178 -2.83 -7.02 1.32
CA GLY A 178 -1.91 -7.55 0.31
C GLY A 178 -2.20 -7.12 -1.13
N ALA A 179 -3.47 -6.88 -1.49
CA ALA A 179 -3.84 -6.62 -2.89
C ALA A 179 -3.20 -5.35 -3.46
N LEU A 180 -3.25 -4.22 -2.75
CA LEU A 180 -2.64 -2.97 -3.23
C LEU A 180 -1.10 -2.99 -3.20
N PHE A 181 -0.48 -3.74 -2.27
CA PHE A 181 0.96 -3.97 -2.32
C PHE A 181 1.35 -4.86 -3.51
N GLY A 182 0.54 -5.89 -3.81
CA GLY A 182 0.69 -6.72 -5.00
C GLY A 182 0.62 -5.89 -6.28
N ALA A 183 -0.39 -5.01 -6.39
CA ALA A 183 -0.53 -4.10 -7.52
C ALA A 183 0.67 -3.15 -7.66
N ALA A 184 1.26 -2.67 -6.56
CA ALA A 184 2.45 -1.83 -6.60
C ALA A 184 3.63 -2.52 -7.31
N CYS A 185 3.94 -3.76 -6.95
CA CYS A 185 5.01 -4.52 -7.59
C CYS A 185 4.62 -5.01 -9.00
N GLU A 186 3.35 -5.31 -9.24
CA GLU A 186 2.83 -5.64 -10.58
C GLU A 186 3.01 -4.46 -11.55
N PHE A 187 2.66 -3.24 -11.10
CA PHE A 187 2.84 -2.01 -11.87
C PHE A 187 4.29 -1.81 -12.26
N ALA A 188 5.22 -1.99 -11.32
CA ALA A 188 6.65 -1.91 -11.58
C ALA A 188 7.10 -2.89 -12.67
N ALA A 189 6.67 -4.15 -12.58
CA ALA A 189 7.03 -5.18 -13.55
C ALA A 189 6.45 -4.91 -14.94
N LEU A 190 5.21 -4.42 -15.01
CA LEU A 190 4.54 -4.04 -16.25
C LEU A 190 5.25 -2.88 -16.97
N VAL A 191 5.57 -1.81 -16.24
CA VAL A 191 6.32 -0.65 -16.79
C VAL A 191 7.76 -1.05 -17.17
N SER A 192 8.33 -2.01 -16.46
CA SER A 192 9.64 -2.61 -16.80
C SER A 192 9.56 -3.62 -17.96
N ARG A 193 8.38 -3.80 -18.58
CA ARG A 193 8.14 -4.65 -19.75
C ARG A 193 8.57 -6.11 -19.54
N LEU A 194 8.38 -6.63 -18.34
CA LEU A 194 8.73 -8.01 -18.02
C LEU A 194 7.69 -9.00 -18.58
N GLU A 195 8.11 -10.24 -18.76
CA GLU A 195 7.21 -11.32 -19.17
C GLU A 195 6.19 -11.66 -18.07
N ALA A 196 5.05 -12.23 -18.47
CA ALA A 196 3.92 -12.52 -17.58
C ALA A 196 4.30 -13.33 -16.32
N ALA A 197 5.25 -14.27 -16.44
CA ALA A 197 5.73 -15.05 -15.30
C ALA A 197 6.45 -14.18 -14.26
N ALA A 198 7.30 -13.24 -14.70
CA ALA A 198 7.99 -12.31 -13.83
C ALA A 198 7.04 -11.25 -13.25
N VAL A 199 6.05 -10.80 -14.03
CA VAL A 199 4.96 -9.92 -13.55
C VAL A 199 4.18 -10.59 -12.41
N SER A 200 3.79 -11.86 -12.57
CA SER A 200 3.10 -12.61 -11.51
C SER A 200 3.99 -12.79 -10.27
N ALA A 201 5.28 -13.09 -10.45
CA ALA A 201 6.22 -13.22 -9.33
C ALA A 201 6.38 -11.89 -8.56
N CYS A 202 6.44 -10.76 -9.25
CA CYS A 202 6.49 -9.43 -8.61
C CYS A 202 5.19 -9.14 -7.84
N ARG A 203 4.03 -9.42 -8.43
CA ARG A 203 2.73 -9.27 -7.75
C ARG A 203 2.67 -10.10 -6.47
N GLU A 204 3.09 -11.36 -6.52
CA GLU A 204 3.15 -12.22 -5.33
C GLU A 204 4.13 -11.71 -4.27
N LEU A 205 5.31 -11.23 -4.68
CA LEU A 205 6.24 -10.57 -3.77
C LEU A 205 5.59 -9.38 -3.05
N GLY A 206 4.87 -8.52 -3.79
CA GLY A 206 4.13 -7.41 -3.21
C GLY A 206 3.07 -7.88 -2.21
N GLN A 207 2.28 -8.91 -2.55
CA GLN A 207 1.28 -9.47 -1.63
C GLN A 207 1.89 -9.94 -0.31
N GLU A 208 3.02 -10.67 -0.36
CA GLU A 208 3.72 -11.17 0.82
C GLU A 208 4.33 -10.04 1.67
N LEU A 209 4.82 -8.97 1.01
CA LEU A 209 5.26 -7.77 1.73
C LEU A 209 4.10 -7.05 2.42
N GLY A 210 2.92 -7.02 1.79
CA GLY A 210 1.70 -6.47 2.40
C GLY A 210 1.23 -7.29 3.61
N ILE A 211 1.37 -8.61 3.57
CA ILE A 211 1.09 -9.48 4.73
C ILE A 211 2.10 -9.20 5.86
N LEU A 212 3.39 -9.10 5.55
CA LEU A 212 4.42 -8.73 6.51
C LEU A 212 4.10 -7.38 7.17
N PHE A 213 3.72 -6.39 6.36
CA PHE A 213 3.31 -5.08 6.83
C PHE A 213 2.15 -5.18 7.84
N GLN A 214 1.12 -5.96 7.54
CA GLN A 214 -0.03 -6.14 8.44
C GLN A 214 0.34 -6.82 9.76
N ILE A 215 1.21 -7.83 9.75
CA ILE A 215 1.69 -8.46 10.98
C ILE A 215 2.39 -7.43 11.87
N VAL A 216 3.20 -6.55 11.29
CA VAL A 216 3.86 -5.49 12.06
C VAL A 216 2.88 -4.43 12.54
N ASP A 217 1.91 -4.04 11.71
CA ASP A 217 0.88 -3.05 12.07
C ASP A 217 0.02 -3.54 13.26
N ASP A 218 -0.39 -4.80 13.24
CA ASP A 218 -1.06 -5.48 14.35
C ASP A 218 -0.21 -5.47 15.64
N ALA A 219 1.10 -5.63 15.50
CA ALA A 219 2.04 -5.53 16.61
C ALA A 219 2.12 -4.09 17.16
N VAL A 220 2.16 -3.07 16.30
CA VAL A 220 2.11 -1.65 16.69
C VAL A 220 0.83 -1.35 17.46
N ASP A 221 -0.31 -1.81 16.95
CA ASP A 221 -1.61 -1.61 17.61
C ASP A 221 -1.65 -2.27 19.00
N ARG A 222 -1.01 -3.43 19.18
CA ARG A 222 -1.00 -4.14 20.46
C ARG A 222 0.00 -3.60 21.47
N TYR A 223 1.23 -3.31 21.04
CA TYR A 223 2.39 -3.06 21.90
C TYR A 223 2.98 -1.65 21.78
N GLY A 224 2.68 -0.92 20.71
CA GLY A 224 3.16 0.45 20.49
C GLY A 224 2.53 1.44 21.45
N ASN A 225 3.15 2.62 21.61
CA ASN A 225 2.61 3.72 22.40
C ASN A 225 1.58 4.56 21.60
N ASP A 226 0.92 5.53 22.23
CA ASP A 226 -0.08 6.38 21.56
C ASP A 226 0.48 7.21 20.39
N GLN A 227 1.77 7.59 20.44
CA GLN A 227 2.44 8.26 19.31
C GLN A 227 2.63 7.30 18.13
N ASP A 228 3.02 6.05 18.41
CA ASP A 228 3.23 5.02 17.39
C ASP A 228 1.91 4.62 16.70
N ARG A 229 0.82 4.53 17.47
CA ARG A 229 -0.53 4.19 16.99
C ARG A 229 -1.18 5.34 16.20
N GLY A 230 -0.74 6.58 16.42
CA GLY A 230 -1.32 7.77 15.78
C GLY A 230 -2.79 8.02 16.16
N ARG A 231 -3.27 7.46 17.27
CA ARG A 231 -4.59 7.71 17.86
C ARG A 231 -4.50 7.59 19.38
N PRO A 232 -5.12 8.48 20.16
CA PRO A 232 -5.10 8.39 21.62
C PRO A 232 -5.88 7.16 22.08
N GLY A 233 -5.22 6.25 22.82
CA GLY A 233 -5.83 5.20 23.62
C GLY A 233 -7.08 4.57 23.01
N SER A 234 -6.95 3.89 21.87
CA SER A 234 -8.03 3.00 21.41
C SER A 234 -8.11 1.81 22.37
N SER A 235 -8.96 1.97 23.36
CA SER A 235 -9.34 1.01 24.39
C SER A 235 -9.49 -0.40 23.82
N ASP A 236 -8.95 -1.37 24.56
CA ASP A 236 -9.10 -2.85 24.47
C ASP A 236 -10.56 -3.38 24.34
N THR A 237 -11.55 -2.53 24.05
CA THR A 237 -12.98 -2.87 24.12
C THR A 237 -13.81 -2.55 22.86
N ARG A 238 -13.25 -1.99 21.77
CA ARG A 238 -14.07 -1.64 20.58
C ARG A 238 -13.83 -2.43 19.29
N ASN A 239 -12.72 -3.12 19.11
CA ASN A 239 -12.57 -4.02 17.97
C ASN A 239 -12.28 -5.43 18.48
N GLN A 240 -13.30 -6.29 18.44
CA GLN A 240 -13.13 -7.75 18.41
C GLN A 240 -12.47 -8.21 17.09
N ARG A 241 -11.64 -7.36 16.47
CA ARG A 241 -10.88 -7.71 15.28
C ARG A 241 -9.85 -8.75 15.68
N LEU A 242 -9.85 -9.83 14.92
CA LEU A 242 -8.83 -10.85 15.02
C LEU A 242 -7.52 -10.24 14.51
N SER A 243 -6.52 -10.23 15.37
CA SER A 243 -5.16 -9.82 15.08
C SER A 243 -4.23 -11.03 15.14
N PHE A 244 -3.08 -10.96 14.48
CA PHE A 244 -2.00 -11.94 14.68
C PHE A 244 -1.55 -12.09 16.14
N PHE A 245 -1.90 -11.14 17.02
CA PHE A 245 -1.54 -11.12 18.44
C PHE A 245 -2.74 -11.27 19.40
N SER A 246 -3.95 -11.57 18.90
CA SER A 246 -5.18 -11.69 19.72
C SER A 246 -5.58 -13.14 20.08
N GLY A 247 -4.65 -14.10 20.14
CA GLY A 247 -4.99 -15.52 20.41
C GLY A 247 -3.79 -16.49 20.45
N GLN A 248 -4.05 -17.78 20.16
CA GLN A 248 -3.09 -18.92 20.20
C GLN A 248 -1.94 -18.86 19.17
N VAL A 249 -1.87 -17.82 18.35
CA VAL A 249 -0.83 -17.67 17.32
C VAL A 249 0.36 -16.94 17.95
N ASP A 250 1.53 -17.56 17.88
CA ASP A 250 2.78 -16.89 18.24
C ASP A 250 3.11 -15.85 17.15
N GLY A 251 2.72 -14.60 17.38
CA GLY A 251 2.96 -13.51 16.43
C GLY A 251 4.45 -13.27 16.12
N SER A 252 5.38 -13.68 17.00
CA SER A 252 6.81 -13.69 16.68
C SER A 252 7.15 -14.76 15.64
N ALA A 253 6.58 -15.96 15.75
CA ALA A 253 6.74 -17.01 14.76
C ALA A 253 6.11 -16.62 13.40
N ALA A 254 4.94 -15.98 13.41
CA ALA A 254 4.30 -15.47 12.20
C ALA A 254 5.16 -14.39 11.50
N LEU A 255 5.72 -13.45 12.27
CA LEU A 255 6.62 -12.41 11.77
C LEU A 255 7.88 -13.01 11.12
N LYS A 256 8.55 -13.94 11.82
CA LYS A 256 9.72 -14.68 11.32
C LYS A 256 9.43 -15.42 10.01
N HIS A 257 8.30 -16.13 9.99
CA HIS A 257 7.88 -16.90 8.83
C HIS A 257 7.63 -15.98 7.63
N SER A 258 6.85 -14.92 7.82
CA SER A 258 6.56 -13.94 6.77
C SER A 258 7.82 -13.24 6.27
N ALA A 259 8.70 -12.78 7.17
CA ALA A 259 9.96 -12.14 6.82
C ALA A 259 10.90 -13.05 5.99
N THR A 260 10.90 -14.35 6.28
CA THR A 260 11.63 -15.38 5.50
C THR A 260 10.96 -15.62 4.15
N HIS A 261 9.63 -15.66 4.12
CA HIS A 261 8.86 -15.88 2.90
C HIS A 261 9.06 -14.73 1.91
N VAL A 262 9.06 -13.48 2.37
CA VAL A 262 9.38 -12.30 1.55
C VAL A 262 10.78 -12.43 0.95
N GLU A 263 11.80 -12.83 1.71
CA GLU A 263 13.17 -12.99 1.17
C GLU A 263 13.23 -14.07 0.08
N ARG A 264 12.49 -15.17 0.23
CA ARG A 264 12.38 -16.19 -0.83
C ARG A 264 11.74 -15.64 -2.10
N LYS A 265 10.70 -14.81 -1.97
CA LYS A 265 10.05 -14.16 -3.12
C LYS A 265 10.97 -13.14 -3.80
N ILE A 266 11.75 -12.39 -3.03
CA ILE A 266 12.79 -11.51 -3.58
C ILE A 266 13.78 -12.32 -4.42
N ALA A 267 14.33 -13.41 -3.87
CA ALA A 267 15.27 -14.27 -4.59
C ALA A 267 14.65 -14.90 -5.85
N ALA A 268 13.36 -15.25 -5.82
CA ALA A 268 12.65 -15.78 -6.98
C ALA A 268 12.54 -14.74 -8.11
N VAL A 269 12.22 -13.48 -7.79
CA VAL A 269 12.18 -12.39 -8.78
C VAL A 269 13.58 -12.12 -9.34
N GLU A 270 14.62 -12.05 -8.50
CA GLU A 270 16.00 -11.83 -8.94
C GLU A 270 16.55 -12.97 -9.81
N SER A 271 16.06 -14.20 -9.59
CA SER A 271 16.38 -15.33 -10.47
C SER A 271 15.63 -15.25 -11.81
N ALA A 272 14.42 -14.70 -11.83
CA ALA A 272 13.60 -14.58 -13.03
C ALA A 272 14.01 -13.38 -13.90
N VAL A 273 14.53 -12.31 -13.29
CA VAL A 273 14.90 -11.07 -13.97
C VAL A 273 16.42 -10.91 -13.93
N ARG A 274 17.07 -11.20 -15.06
CA ARG A 274 18.53 -11.24 -15.15
C ARG A 274 19.16 -9.89 -14.78
N GLY A 275 20.04 -9.92 -13.77
CA GLY A 275 20.89 -8.79 -13.41
C GLY A 275 20.19 -7.72 -12.56
N CYS A 276 18.94 -7.91 -12.17
CA CYS A 276 18.29 -7.02 -11.21
C CYS A 276 18.78 -7.30 -9.78
N TYR A 277 18.63 -6.30 -8.92
CA TYR A 277 18.82 -6.42 -7.49
C TYR A 277 17.78 -5.54 -6.81
N LEU A 278 16.82 -6.16 -6.12
CA LEU A 278 15.69 -5.48 -5.50
C LEU A 278 16.11 -4.79 -4.20
N ARG A 279 16.90 -3.72 -4.32
CA ARG A 279 17.39 -2.91 -3.20
C ARG A 279 16.23 -2.19 -2.51
N GLY A 280 15.38 -1.52 -3.26
CA GLY A 280 14.27 -0.75 -2.72
C GLY A 280 13.23 -1.59 -1.99
N VAL A 281 12.95 -2.81 -2.49
CA VAL A 281 12.09 -3.77 -1.77
C VAL A 281 12.73 -4.18 -0.43
N ARG A 282 14.04 -4.41 -0.40
CA ARG A 282 14.77 -4.74 0.84
C ARG A 282 14.80 -3.57 1.81
N ASP A 283 14.95 -2.33 1.32
CA ASP A 283 14.92 -1.13 2.15
C ASP A 283 13.53 -0.95 2.81
N ILE A 284 12.45 -1.12 2.05
CA ILE A 284 11.07 -1.10 2.60
C ILE A 284 10.87 -2.24 3.60
N ARG A 285 11.30 -3.46 3.27
CA ARG A 285 11.24 -4.60 4.20
C ARG A 285 11.98 -4.31 5.50
N ALA A 286 13.17 -3.73 5.43
CA ALA A 286 13.96 -3.36 6.60
C ALA A 286 13.25 -2.29 7.45
N GLU A 287 12.64 -1.28 6.81
CA GLU A 287 11.83 -0.27 7.50
C GLU A 287 10.65 -0.91 8.24
N ILE A 288 9.94 -1.86 7.60
CA ILE A 288 8.84 -2.58 8.23
C ILE A 288 9.34 -3.36 9.46
N LEU A 289 10.44 -4.11 9.34
CA LEU A 289 10.97 -4.91 10.44
C LEU A 289 11.54 -4.05 11.58
N ALA A 290 12.16 -2.90 11.29
CA ALA A 290 12.68 -1.98 12.29
C ALA A 290 11.58 -1.46 13.24
N HIS A 291 10.35 -1.29 12.73
CA HIS A 291 9.22 -0.95 13.59
C HIS A 291 8.93 -2.08 14.59
N ALA A 292 8.92 -3.34 14.15
CA ALA A 292 8.74 -4.49 15.05
C ALA A 292 9.84 -4.60 16.13
N GLU A 293 11.11 -4.37 15.75
CA GLU A 293 12.25 -4.39 16.68
C GLU A 293 12.13 -3.33 17.77
N SER A 294 11.67 -2.12 17.43
CA SER A 294 11.49 -1.03 18.38
C SER A 294 10.53 -1.37 19.53
N MET A 295 9.64 -2.36 19.31
CA MET A 295 8.68 -2.87 20.28
C MET A 295 9.16 -4.12 21.03
N LYS A 296 10.44 -4.49 20.89
CA LYS A 296 11.07 -5.67 21.52
C LYS A 296 10.41 -7.01 21.15
N LEU A 297 9.77 -7.08 19.98
CA LEU A 297 9.28 -8.36 19.46
C LEU A 297 10.48 -9.20 18.99
N PRO A 298 10.53 -10.52 19.28
CA PRO A 298 11.62 -11.36 18.82
C PRO A 298 11.56 -11.53 17.30
N LEU A 299 12.59 -11.06 16.59
CA LEU A 299 12.90 -11.42 15.21
C LEU A 299 13.66 -12.74 15.10
#